data_AF-A0A7C5H1Z8-F1
#
_entry.id   AF-A0A7C5H1Z8-F1
#
_cell.length_a   1.000
_cell.length_b   1.000
_cell.length_c   1.000
_cell.angle_alpha   90.00
_cell.angle_beta   90.00
_cell.angle_gamma   90.00
#
_symmetry.space_group_name_H-M   'P 1'
#
loop_
_entity.id
_entity.type
_entity.pdbx_description
1 polymer ?
#
loop_
_entity_poly.entity_id
_entity_poly.type
_entity_poly.pdbx_seq_one_letter_code
_entity_poly.pdbx_strand_id
1 'polypeptide(L)'
;MLPPKLAGDYQGNQLITDNPYLAYAKAVTVLHPVIKKIGIHPTAVIADNVQLGEEIFVGAHTVIEAGCQLADRVQIGAGCYLGEQTKLGADSELHPHVTLAARSDIGQRCLIHSGAVIGADGFGLAPQADQSWFKIPQIGQVVLGNDVEVGANTTIDRAALGVTKIGQGVKLDNLIQIGHNVEIGDHSAIAAHAAIAGSTKIGQYCQIGGAAVIAGHLTIADHCIILGTALISHSIHQAGVYSSALPASDAKKWRRNAARFSKLDELHQRVVQLERELAVLNNKHHLD
;
A
#
# COMPACT_ATOMS: atom_id res chain seq x y z
N MET A 1 31.08 0.17 -8.46
CA MET A 1 30.17 0.65 -9.53
C MET A 1 30.03 2.14 -9.37
N LEU A 2 30.23 2.92 -10.43
CA LEU A 2 30.33 4.37 -10.31
C LEU A 2 29.84 5.07 -11.58
N PRO A 3 29.38 6.33 -11.48
CA PRO A 3 28.98 7.10 -12.65
C PRO A 3 30.21 7.53 -13.46
N PRO A 4 30.09 7.75 -14.79
CA PRO A 4 31.22 8.09 -15.66
C PRO A 4 32.09 9.24 -15.14
N LYS A 5 31.48 10.25 -14.51
CA LYS A 5 32.19 11.42 -13.95
C LYS A 5 33.18 11.10 -12.83
N LEU A 6 33.03 9.96 -12.14
CA LEU A 6 33.92 9.53 -11.05
C LEU A 6 34.93 8.47 -11.52
N ALA A 7 34.96 8.12 -12.81
CA ALA A 7 35.83 7.06 -13.32
C ALA A 7 37.32 7.43 -13.22
N GLY A 8 37.65 8.72 -13.32
CA GLY A 8 39.03 9.20 -13.15
C GLY A 8 39.55 9.18 -11.71
N ASP A 9 38.65 9.16 -10.72
CA ASP A 9 39.00 9.35 -9.30
C ASP A 9 39.33 8.03 -8.58
N TYR A 10 39.10 6.89 -9.22
CA TYR A 10 39.35 5.56 -8.65
C TYR A 10 40.31 4.76 -9.54
N GLN A 11 41.34 4.15 -8.95
CA GLN A 11 42.38 3.46 -9.75
C GLN A 11 42.23 1.92 -9.80
N GLY A 12 41.22 1.35 -9.15
CA GLY A 12 40.95 -0.10 -9.18
C GLY A 12 40.04 -0.53 -10.33
N ASN A 13 39.57 -1.79 -10.30
CA ASN A 13 38.60 -2.31 -11.27
C ASN A 13 37.25 -1.58 -11.15
N GLN A 14 36.69 -1.14 -12.28
CA GLN A 14 35.48 -0.34 -12.31
C GLN A 14 34.39 -0.98 -13.15
N LEU A 15 33.14 -0.78 -12.72
CA LEU A 15 31.96 -0.96 -13.54
C LEU A 15 31.27 0.40 -13.65
N ILE A 16 31.41 1.00 -14.83
CA ILE A 16 30.93 2.35 -15.13
C ILE A 16 29.49 2.26 -15.65
N THR A 17 28.59 3.04 -15.07
CA THR A 17 27.16 3.01 -15.40
C THR A 17 26.48 4.32 -15.02
N ASP A 18 25.47 4.72 -15.79
CA ASP A 18 24.69 5.94 -15.51
C ASP A 18 23.80 5.80 -14.27
N ASN A 19 23.50 4.57 -13.84
CA ASN A 19 22.73 4.29 -12.62
C ASN A 19 23.45 3.29 -11.71
N PRO A 20 24.42 3.76 -10.90
CA PRO A 20 25.18 2.90 -9.99
C PRO A 20 24.31 2.16 -8.97
N TYR A 21 23.22 2.78 -8.51
CA TYR A 21 22.30 2.16 -7.53
C TYR A 21 21.54 0.98 -8.13
N LEU A 22 20.99 1.13 -9.34
CA LEU A 22 20.35 0.02 -10.05
C LEU A 22 21.34 -1.09 -10.41
N ALA A 23 22.57 -0.73 -10.82
CA ALA A 23 23.60 -1.71 -11.11
C ALA A 23 23.99 -2.51 -9.86
N TYR A 24 24.10 -1.83 -8.72
CA TYR A 24 24.32 -2.48 -7.42
C TYR A 24 23.20 -3.46 -7.10
N ALA A 25 21.93 -3.04 -7.21
CA ALA A 25 20.78 -3.91 -6.94
C ALA A 25 20.83 -5.18 -7.82
N LYS A 26 21.03 -5.02 -9.13
CA LYS A 26 21.14 -6.15 -10.07
C LYS A 26 22.31 -7.09 -9.72
N ALA A 27 23.47 -6.54 -9.36
CA ALA A 27 24.63 -7.35 -9.03
C ALA A 27 24.44 -8.14 -7.74
N VAL A 28 23.87 -7.54 -6.70
CA VAL A 28 23.58 -8.23 -5.45
C VAL A 28 22.57 -9.36 -5.69
N THR A 29 21.55 -9.19 -6.54
CA THR A 29 20.62 -10.27 -6.92
C THR A 29 21.34 -11.46 -7.55
N VAL A 30 22.33 -11.22 -8.43
CA VAL A 30 23.11 -12.30 -9.08
C VAL A 30 24.06 -12.98 -8.09
N LEU A 31 24.69 -12.20 -7.21
CA LEU A 31 25.69 -12.68 -6.26
C LEU A 31 25.08 -13.38 -5.04
N HIS A 32 23.80 -13.12 -4.75
CA HIS A 32 23.06 -13.72 -3.65
C HIS A 32 21.77 -14.40 -4.16
N PRO A 33 21.89 -15.47 -4.95
CA PRO A 33 20.71 -16.17 -5.45
C PRO A 33 19.95 -16.82 -4.29
N VAL A 34 18.63 -16.61 -4.27
CA VAL A 34 17.74 -17.29 -3.33
C VAL A 34 17.62 -18.75 -3.77
N ILE A 35 18.07 -19.68 -2.92
CA ILE A 35 17.96 -21.11 -3.18
C ILE A 35 16.51 -21.53 -2.92
N LYS A 36 15.78 -21.81 -4.01
CA LYS A 36 14.42 -22.35 -3.95
C LYS A 36 14.46 -23.80 -3.49
N LYS A 37 13.53 -24.17 -2.62
CA LYS A 37 13.39 -25.55 -2.14
C LYS A 37 12.35 -26.25 -2.99
N ILE A 38 12.35 -27.58 -2.93
CA ILE A 38 11.33 -28.42 -3.56
C ILE A 38 10.89 -29.45 -2.52
N GLY A 39 9.59 -29.72 -2.46
CA GLY A 39 9.00 -30.74 -1.62
C GLY A 39 7.98 -30.19 -0.63
N ILE A 40 7.15 -31.09 -0.14
CA ILE A 40 6.09 -30.80 0.82
C ILE A 40 6.53 -31.33 2.18
N HIS A 41 6.56 -30.48 3.19
CA HIS A 41 6.92 -30.90 4.54
C HIS A 41 5.88 -31.90 5.09
N PRO A 42 6.29 -32.98 5.78
CA PRO A 42 5.36 -34.01 6.28
C PRO A 42 4.26 -33.53 7.24
N THR A 43 4.44 -32.34 7.83
CA THR A 43 3.45 -31.72 8.75
C THR A 43 2.53 -30.72 8.07
N ALA A 44 2.66 -30.51 6.76
CA ALA A 44 1.71 -29.71 6.00
C ALA A 44 0.38 -30.47 5.89
N VAL A 45 -0.73 -29.75 6.03
CA VAL A 45 -2.09 -30.28 5.87
C VAL A 45 -2.63 -29.75 4.56
N ILE A 46 -2.89 -30.65 3.62
CA ILE A 46 -3.36 -30.30 2.28
C ILE A 46 -4.67 -31.05 2.06
N ALA A 47 -5.73 -30.31 1.77
CA ALA A 47 -7.05 -30.87 1.49
C ALA A 47 -7.05 -31.71 0.19
N ASP A 48 -8.08 -32.54 0.04
CA ASP A 48 -8.32 -33.26 -1.21
C ASP A 48 -8.64 -32.29 -2.35
N ASN A 49 -8.25 -32.64 -3.58
CA ASN A 49 -8.48 -31.86 -4.81
C ASN A 49 -7.75 -30.51 -4.90
N VAL A 50 -6.65 -30.33 -4.17
CA VAL A 50 -5.71 -29.22 -4.42
C VAL A 50 -4.91 -29.52 -5.70
N GLN A 51 -4.83 -28.55 -6.60
CA GLN A 51 -4.00 -28.64 -7.79
C GLN A 51 -2.61 -28.10 -7.49
N LEU A 52 -1.58 -28.92 -7.70
CA LEU A 52 -0.19 -28.59 -7.44
C LEU A 52 0.59 -28.61 -8.74
N GLY A 53 1.31 -27.52 -9.02
CA GLY A 53 2.27 -27.43 -10.11
C GLY A 53 3.57 -28.17 -9.81
N GLU A 54 4.55 -27.98 -10.69
CA GLU A 54 5.86 -28.62 -10.58
C GLU A 54 6.83 -27.81 -9.69
N GLU A 55 7.83 -28.48 -9.10
CA GLU A 55 8.92 -27.84 -8.34
C GLU A 55 8.47 -26.94 -7.17
N ILE A 56 7.32 -27.23 -6.58
CA ILE A 56 6.77 -26.44 -5.46
C ILE A 56 7.45 -26.79 -4.12
N PHE A 57 7.44 -25.84 -3.20
CA PHE A 57 7.78 -26.06 -1.80
C PHE A 57 6.65 -25.66 -0.86
N VAL A 58 6.37 -26.53 0.12
CA VAL A 58 5.41 -26.26 1.18
C VAL A 58 6.06 -26.51 2.54
N GLY A 59 6.19 -25.46 3.34
CA GLY A 59 6.81 -25.47 4.66
C GLY A 59 5.97 -26.16 5.72
N ALA A 60 6.62 -26.46 6.85
CA ALA A 60 6.00 -27.14 8.00
C ALA A 60 4.72 -26.44 8.48
N HIS A 61 3.71 -27.23 8.85
CA HIS A 61 2.46 -26.75 9.46
C HIS A 61 1.66 -25.76 8.60
N THR A 62 1.92 -25.73 7.30
CA THR A 62 1.09 -25.00 6.34
C THR A 62 -0.23 -25.74 6.16
N VAL A 63 -1.33 -24.99 6.07
CA VAL A 63 -2.66 -25.53 5.76
C VAL A 63 -3.11 -25.00 4.39
N ILE A 64 -3.50 -25.91 3.50
CA ILE A 64 -4.01 -25.60 2.16
C ILE A 64 -5.38 -26.24 2.02
N GLU A 65 -6.41 -25.40 1.90
CA GLU A 65 -7.81 -25.82 1.82
C GLU A 65 -8.24 -26.27 0.43
N ALA A 66 -9.44 -26.85 0.35
CA ALA A 66 -9.97 -27.46 -0.86
C ALA A 66 -10.07 -26.50 -2.05
N GLY A 67 -9.82 -27.03 -3.25
CA GLY A 67 -9.94 -26.29 -4.50
C GLY A 67 -8.86 -25.24 -4.74
N CYS A 68 -7.83 -25.17 -3.88
CA CYS A 68 -6.67 -24.32 -4.15
C CYS A 68 -5.93 -24.74 -5.43
N GLN A 69 -5.39 -23.76 -6.14
CA GLN A 69 -4.61 -23.96 -7.36
C GLN A 69 -3.24 -23.30 -7.19
N LEU A 70 -2.20 -24.10 -7.10
CA LEU A 70 -0.83 -23.67 -6.94
C LEU A 70 -0.06 -23.94 -8.22
N ALA A 71 0.43 -22.90 -8.87
CA ALA A 71 1.21 -23.03 -10.10
C ALA A 71 2.67 -23.48 -9.83
N ASP A 72 3.46 -23.62 -10.89
CA ASP A 72 4.83 -24.11 -10.79
C ASP A 72 5.74 -23.20 -9.95
N ARG A 73 6.70 -23.83 -9.28
CA ARG A 73 7.81 -23.17 -8.55
C ARG A 73 7.35 -22.24 -7.43
N VAL A 74 6.09 -22.34 -6.98
CA VAL A 74 5.63 -21.59 -5.81
C VAL A 74 6.39 -22.03 -4.56
N GLN A 75 6.66 -21.07 -3.68
CA GLN A 75 7.30 -21.32 -2.40
C GLN A 75 6.38 -20.85 -1.28
N ILE A 76 5.96 -21.77 -0.41
CA ILE A 76 5.08 -21.48 0.71
C ILE A 76 5.82 -21.75 2.01
N GLY A 77 6.07 -20.70 2.78
CA GLY A 77 6.75 -20.76 4.08
C GLY A 77 5.94 -21.49 5.14
N ALA A 78 6.59 -21.83 6.26
CA ALA A 78 5.96 -22.56 7.35
C ALA A 78 4.77 -21.80 7.98
N GLY A 79 3.75 -22.53 8.41
CA GLY A 79 2.61 -21.98 9.13
C GLY A 79 1.74 -21.01 8.32
N CYS A 80 1.81 -21.06 6.98
CA CYS A 80 0.87 -20.31 6.14
C CYS A 80 -0.52 -20.95 6.14
N TYR A 81 -1.54 -20.15 5.86
CA TYR A 81 -2.91 -20.62 5.65
C TYR A 81 -3.38 -20.16 4.28
N LEU A 82 -3.82 -21.10 3.44
CA LEU A 82 -4.43 -20.85 2.14
C LEU A 82 -5.88 -21.34 2.18
N GLY A 83 -6.82 -20.41 2.26
CA GLY A 83 -8.25 -20.69 2.32
C GLY A 83 -8.81 -21.22 1.00
N GLU A 84 -10.03 -21.77 1.06
CA GLU A 84 -10.66 -22.45 -0.08
C GLU A 84 -10.59 -21.66 -1.39
N GLN A 85 -10.35 -22.36 -2.50
CA GLN A 85 -10.35 -21.77 -3.85
C GLN A 85 -9.34 -20.62 -4.03
N THR A 86 -8.30 -20.55 -3.21
CA THR A 86 -7.17 -19.62 -3.41
C THR A 86 -6.36 -20.05 -4.62
N LYS A 87 -5.85 -19.08 -5.38
CA LYS A 87 -4.93 -19.34 -6.48
C LYS A 87 -3.61 -18.62 -6.25
N LEU A 88 -2.51 -19.30 -6.54
CA LEU A 88 -1.17 -18.76 -6.41
C LEU A 88 -0.40 -18.99 -7.72
N GLY A 89 -0.09 -17.89 -8.41
CA GLY A 89 0.61 -17.89 -9.69
C GLY A 89 2.07 -18.34 -9.58
N ALA A 90 2.64 -18.72 -10.72
CA ALA A 90 3.97 -19.31 -10.81
C ALA A 90 5.05 -18.40 -10.23
N ASP A 91 6.08 -19.01 -9.65
CA ASP A 91 7.25 -18.32 -9.07
C ASP A 91 6.92 -17.36 -7.91
N SER A 92 5.68 -17.38 -7.39
CA SER A 92 5.29 -16.59 -6.22
C SER A 92 5.77 -17.22 -4.90
N GLU A 93 6.11 -16.36 -3.95
CA GLU A 93 6.68 -16.73 -2.66
C GLU A 93 5.90 -16.12 -1.50
N LEU A 94 5.47 -16.99 -0.59
CA LEU A 94 4.89 -16.62 0.69
C LEU A 94 5.92 -16.91 1.77
N HIS A 95 6.33 -15.89 2.52
CA HIS A 95 7.11 -16.07 3.74
C HIS A 95 6.27 -16.78 4.81
N PRO A 96 6.90 -17.30 5.89
CA PRO A 96 6.16 -17.97 6.97
C PRO A 96 5.04 -17.11 7.55
N HIS A 97 3.95 -17.75 7.98
CA HIS A 97 2.81 -17.11 8.65
C HIS A 97 2.05 -16.08 7.79
N VAL A 98 1.93 -16.31 6.49
CA VAL A 98 1.03 -15.56 5.61
C VAL A 98 -0.36 -16.21 5.62
N THR A 99 -1.41 -15.40 5.68
CA THR A 99 -2.81 -15.85 5.56
C THR A 99 -3.42 -15.33 4.27
N LEU A 100 -3.79 -16.26 3.38
CA LEU A 100 -4.65 -15.99 2.23
C LEU A 100 -6.04 -16.53 2.56
N ALA A 101 -7.02 -15.66 2.70
CA ALA A 101 -8.40 -16.07 2.93
C ALA A 101 -9.02 -16.63 1.64
N ALA A 102 -10.15 -17.33 1.78
CA ALA A 102 -10.81 -18.02 0.67
C ALA A 102 -11.04 -17.11 -0.56
N ARG A 103 -10.79 -17.66 -1.75
CA ARG A 103 -10.91 -17.00 -3.06
C ARG A 103 -9.96 -15.80 -3.24
N SER A 104 -8.78 -15.82 -2.63
CA SER A 104 -7.72 -14.86 -2.95
C SER A 104 -7.00 -15.30 -4.23
N ASP A 105 -6.89 -14.42 -5.22
CA ASP A 105 -6.26 -14.72 -6.52
C ASP A 105 -4.93 -13.94 -6.59
N ILE A 106 -3.80 -14.64 -6.46
CA ILE A 106 -2.46 -14.07 -6.43
C ILE A 106 -1.75 -14.34 -7.76
N GLY A 107 -1.27 -13.29 -8.42
CA GLY A 107 -0.51 -13.38 -9.66
C GLY A 107 0.84 -14.12 -9.53
N GLN A 108 1.64 -14.02 -10.60
CA GLN A 108 2.96 -14.62 -10.72
C GLN A 108 4.05 -13.74 -10.12
N ARG A 109 5.14 -14.35 -9.64
CA ARG A 109 6.33 -13.65 -9.11
C ARG A 109 5.98 -12.64 -8.00
N CYS A 110 4.93 -12.93 -7.24
CA CYS A 110 4.57 -12.13 -6.07
C CYS A 110 5.43 -12.54 -4.88
N LEU A 111 5.76 -11.58 -4.01
CA LEU A 111 6.46 -11.83 -2.76
C LEU A 111 5.63 -11.26 -1.61
N ILE A 112 5.21 -12.14 -0.70
CA ILE A 112 4.34 -11.77 0.43
C ILE A 112 5.06 -12.10 1.72
N HIS A 113 5.33 -11.08 2.53
CA HIS A 113 6.10 -11.19 3.77
C HIS A 113 5.25 -11.65 4.96
N SER A 114 5.94 -12.12 6.00
CA SER A 114 5.33 -12.74 7.17
C SER A 114 4.27 -11.88 7.86
N GLY A 115 3.21 -12.55 8.32
CA GLY A 115 2.10 -11.93 9.04
C GLY A 115 1.12 -11.14 8.16
N ALA A 116 1.37 -11.02 6.85
CA ALA A 116 0.41 -10.42 5.94
C ALA A 116 -0.89 -11.23 5.88
N VAL A 117 -2.02 -10.52 5.84
CA VAL A 117 -3.35 -11.11 5.73
C VAL A 117 -4.04 -10.56 4.50
N ILE A 118 -4.35 -11.44 3.55
CA ILE A 118 -4.97 -11.08 2.27
C ILE A 118 -6.36 -11.70 2.23
N GLY A 119 -7.37 -10.88 1.99
CA GLY A 119 -8.76 -11.28 1.86
C GLY A 119 -9.51 -11.39 3.18
N ALA A 120 -9.09 -10.70 4.25
CA ALA A 120 -9.89 -10.57 5.46
C ALA A 120 -11.20 -9.79 5.19
N ASP A 121 -12.21 -9.99 6.03
CA ASP A 121 -13.45 -9.22 5.97
C ASP A 121 -13.19 -7.74 6.30
N GLY A 122 -13.50 -6.84 5.36
CA GLY A 122 -13.45 -5.40 5.62
C GLY A 122 -14.50 -4.88 6.62
N PHE A 123 -14.38 -3.58 6.93
CA PHE A 123 -15.21 -2.86 7.91
C PHE A 123 -16.62 -2.50 7.39
N GLY A 124 -17.37 -3.49 6.89
CA GLY A 124 -18.76 -3.31 6.47
C GLY A 124 -19.74 -3.43 7.63
N LEU A 125 -20.28 -2.31 8.09
CA LEU A 125 -21.28 -2.23 9.17
C LEU A 125 -22.46 -1.34 8.76
N ALA A 126 -23.69 -1.77 9.04
CA ALA A 126 -24.89 -0.97 8.86
C ALA A 126 -25.47 -0.56 10.23
N PRO A 127 -25.87 0.70 10.44
CA PRO A 127 -26.49 1.13 11.69
C PRO A 127 -27.90 0.56 11.81
N GLN A 128 -28.26 0.08 13.00
CA GLN A 128 -29.59 -0.42 13.32
C GLN A 128 -30.39 0.61 14.12
N ALA A 129 -31.72 0.44 14.16
CA ALA A 129 -32.62 1.35 14.88
C ALA A 129 -32.34 1.40 16.40
N ASP A 130 -31.79 0.33 16.97
CA ASP A 130 -31.38 0.22 18.37
C ASP A 130 -29.96 0.74 18.65
N GLN A 131 -29.35 1.43 17.68
CA GLN A 131 -27.97 1.97 17.72
C GLN A 131 -26.84 0.92 17.71
N SER A 132 -27.16 -0.36 17.53
CA SER A 132 -26.15 -1.40 17.30
C SER A 132 -25.69 -1.46 15.84
N TRP A 133 -24.60 -2.18 15.57
CA TRP A 133 -24.06 -2.38 14.23
C TRP A 133 -24.38 -3.78 13.70
N PHE A 134 -24.93 -3.86 12.49
CA PHE A 134 -25.12 -5.12 11.77
C PHE A 134 -23.93 -5.38 10.85
N LYS A 135 -23.26 -6.54 11.00
CA LYS A 135 -22.13 -6.93 10.14
C LYS A 135 -22.64 -7.24 8.73
N ILE A 136 -22.09 -6.55 7.74
CA ILE A 136 -22.34 -6.83 6.33
C ILE A 136 -21.35 -7.93 5.89
N PRO A 137 -21.84 -9.11 5.45
CA PRO A 137 -20.98 -10.16 4.90
C PRO A 137 -20.18 -9.64 3.71
N GLN A 138 -18.86 -9.88 3.71
CA GLN A 138 -17.98 -9.47 2.63
C GLN A 138 -17.81 -10.65 1.67
N ILE A 139 -18.52 -10.63 0.55
CA ILE A 139 -18.60 -11.78 -0.36
C ILE A 139 -17.78 -11.63 -1.64
N GLY A 140 -17.07 -10.50 -1.79
CA GLY A 140 -16.10 -10.30 -2.86
C GLY A 140 -14.80 -11.07 -2.63
N GLN A 141 -13.80 -10.72 -3.44
CA GLN A 141 -12.48 -11.33 -3.44
C GLN A 141 -11.36 -10.29 -3.47
N VAL A 142 -10.12 -10.74 -3.31
CA VAL A 142 -8.91 -9.95 -3.56
C VAL A 142 -8.21 -10.52 -4.77
N VAL A 143 -7.73 -9.64 -5.65
CA VAL A 143 -6.91 -10.01 -6.81
C VAL A 143 -5.63 -9.17 -6.80
N LEU A 144 -4.48 -9.84 -6.76
CA LEU A 144 -3.17 -9.22 -6.97
C LEU A 144 -2.65 -9.57 -8.36
N GLY A 145 -2.18 -8.56 -9.09
CA GLY A 145 -1.47 -8.74 -10.35
C GLY A 145 -0.13 -9.45 -10.18
N ASN A 146 0.62 -9.54 -11.27
CA ASN A 146 1.97 -10.12 -11.24
C ASN A 146 2.96 -9.16 -10.57
N ASP A 147 4.10 -9.69 -10.11
CA ASP A 147 5.25 -8.90 -9.64
C ASP A 147 4.92 -8.00 -8.42
N VAL A 148 3.86 -8.33 -7.67
CA VAL A 148 3.42 -7.57 -6.51
C VAL A 148 4.22 -7.97 -5.27
N GLU A 149 4.64 -6.97 -4.49
CA GLU A 149 5.27 -7.19 -3.18
C GLU A 149 4.35 -6.68 -2.06
N VAL A 150 4.17 -7.50 -1.03
CA VAL A 150 3.37 -7.17 0.16
C VAL A 150 4.23 -7.33 1.40
N GLY A 151 4.47 -6.23 2.09
CA GLY A 151 5.28 -6.16 3.31
C GLY A 151 4.68 -6.91 4.50
N ALA A 152 5.49 -7.06 5.54
CA ALA A 152 5.13 -7.79 6.75
C ALA A 152 3.97 -7.11 7.48
N ASN A 153 3.06 -7.93 7.99
CA ASN A 153 1.85 -7.49 8.71
C ASN A 153 0.96 -6.50 7.94
N THR A 154 1.07 -6.45 6.60
CA THR A 154 0.14 -5.68 5.77
C THR A 154 -1.16 -6.43 5.59
N THR A 155 -2.27 -5.71 5.67
CA THR A 155 -3.64 -6.24 5.58
C THR A 155 -4.32 -5.72 4.32
N ILE A 156 -4.92 -6.64 3.56
CA ILE A 156 -5.70 -6.32 2.36
C ILE A 156 -7.08 -6.94 2.48
N ASP A 157 -8.09 -6.10 2.69
CA ASP A 157 -9.46 -6.58 2.88
C ASP A 157 -10.06 -7.04 1.55
N ARG A 158 -10.85 -8.11 1.59
CA ARG A 158 -11.71 -8.49 0.46
C ARG A 158 -12.77 -7.42 0.24
N ALA A 159 -13.22 -7.31 -1.00
CA ALA A 159 -14.32 -6.44 -1.34
C ALA A 159 -15.66 -6.90 -0.71
N ALA A 160 -16.55 -5.94 -0.45
CA ALA A 160 -17.93 -6.25 -0.07
C ALA A 160 -18.64 -7.02 -1.21
N LEU A 161 -18.51 -6.48 -2.42
CA LEU A 161 -18.92 -7.06 -3.69
C LEU A 161 -17.82 -6.82 -4.72
N GLY A 162 -17.63 -7.75 -5.66
CA GLY A 162 -16.61 -7.61 -6.68
C GLY A 162 -15.21 -7.87 -6.13
N VAL A 163 -14.27 -6.94 -6.36
CA VAL A 163 -12.83 -7.19 -6.18
C VAL A 163 -12.14 -6.00 -5.50
N THR A 164 -11.30 -6.28 -4.49
CA THR A 164 -10.19 -5.40 -4.11
C THR A 164 -9.01 -5.74 -5.02
N LYS A 165 -8.52 -4.78 -5.80
CA LYS A 165 -7.58 -5.02 -6.90
C LYS A 165 -6.25 -4.33 -6.66
N ILE A 166 -5.18 -5.11 -6.70
CA ILE A 166 -3.80 -4.61 -6.66
C ILE A 166 -3.16 -4.83 -8.04
N GLY A 167 -2.77 -3.75 -8.70
CA GLY A 167 -2.19 -3.76 -10.04
C GLY A 167 -0.84 -4.49 -10.11
N GLN A 168 -0.40 -4.76 -11.34
CA GLN A 168 0.90 -5.38 -11.60
C GLN A 168 2.04 -4.52 -11.07
N GLY A 169 3.05 -5.16 -10.47
CA GLY A 169 4.28 -4.50 -10.05
C GLY A 169 4.11 -3.53 -8.88
N VAL A 170 2.95 -3.51 -8.22
CA VAL A 170 2.71 -2.69 -7.03
C VAL A 170 3.60 -3.16 -5.88
N LYS A 171 4.14 -2.19 -5.13
CA LYS A 171 4.99 -2.45 -3.96
C LYS A 171 4.34 -1.87 -2.72
N LEU A 172 3.90 -2.74 -1.81
CA LEU A 172 3.35 -2.38 -0.52
C LEU A 172 4.38 -2.70 0.56
N ASP A 173 4.81 -1.70 1.30
CA ASP A 173 5.69 -1.86 2.45
C ASP A 173 4.93 -2.46 3.66
N ASN A 174 5.56 -2.48 4.83
CA ASN A 174 5.07 -3.11 6.04
C ASN A 174 3.92 -2.33 6.70
N LEU A 175 3.06 -3.04 7.44
CA LEU A 175 2.02 -2.47 8.30
C LEU A 175 1.06 -1.52 7.57
N ILE A 176 0.77 -1.79 6.30
CA ILE A 176 -0.21 -1.04 5.51
C ILE A 176 -1.61 -1.64 5.73
N GLN A 177 -2.63 -0.78 5.72
CA GLN A 177 -4.04 -1.20 5.63
C GLN A 177 -4.62 -0.81 4.27
N ILE A 178 -5.11 -1.80 3.54
CA ILE A 178 -5.91 -1.63 2.32
C ILE A 178 -7.35 -2.03 2.61
N GLY A 179 -8.28 -1.07 2.59
CA GLY A 179 -9.70 -1.32 2.82
C GLY A 179 -10.39 -2.07 1.68
N HIS A 180 -11.62 -2.53 1.95
CA HIS A 180 -12.43 -3.26 0.97
C HIS A 180 -12.67 -2.43 -0.30
N ASN A 181 -12.71 -3.09 -1.46
CA ASN A 181 -12.98 -2.45 -2.76
C ASN A 181 -11.94 -1.42 -3.22
N VAL A 182 -10.78 -1.34 -2.57
CA VAL A 182 -9.69 -0.49 -3.05
C VAL A 182 -9.15 -1.03 -4.38
N GLU A 183 -8.85 -0.11 -5.29
CA GLU A 183 -8.16 -0.39 -6.55
C GLU A 183 -6.84 0.39 -6.57
N ILE A 184 -5.70 -0.29 -6.74
CA ILE A 184 -4.39 0.35 -6.89
C ILE A 184 -3.87 0.03 -8.29
N GLY A 185 -3.55 1.07 -9.05
CA GLY A 185 -3.00 0.96 -10.40
C GLY A 185 -1.58 0.43 -10.43
N ASP A 186 -1.19 -0.09 -11.58
CA ASP A 186 0.10 -0.73 -11.83
C ASP A 186 1.30 0.15 -11.45
N HIS A 187 2.35 -0.50 -10.95
CA HIS A 187 3.64 0.10 -10.60
C HIS A 187 3.59 1.23 -9.56
N SER A 188 2.49 1.36 -8.82
CA SER A 188 2.41 2.24 -7.67
C SER A 188 3.18 1.67 -6.47
N ALA A 189 3.79 2.54 -5.67
CA ALA A 189 4.54 2.17 -4.47
C ALA A 189 3.94 2.86 -3.25
N ILE A 190 3.74 2.11 -2.18
CA ILE A 190 3.10 2.58 -0.95
C ILE A 190 4.02 2.21 0.22
N ALA A 191 4.50 3.24 0.93
CA ALA A 191 5.42 3.09 2.05
C ALA A 191 4.70 2.72 3.35
N ALA A 192 5.48 2.31 4.35
CA ALA A 192 4.97 1.69 5.57
C ALA A 192 3.93 2.55 6.30
N HIS A 193 3.03 1.88 7.02
CA HIS A 193 1.97 2.51 7.84
C HIS A 193 0.93 3.33 7.07
N ALA A 194 0.94 3.34 5.74
CA ALA A 194 -0.13 3.99 5.00
C ALA A 194 -1.48 3.27 5.23
N ALA A 195 -2.56 4.04 5.25
CA ALA A 195 -3.92 3.52 5.42
C ALA A 195 -4.82 4.06 4.32
N ILE A 196 -5.46 3.16 3.57
CA ILE A 196 -6.34 3.50 2.46
C ILE A 196 -7.73 2.96 2.77
N ALA A 197 -8.68 3.86 2.97
CA ALA A 197 -10.06 3.48 3.25
C ALA A 197 -10.78 2.94 2.00
N GLY A 198 -11.88 2.22 2.25
CA GLY A 198 -12.56 1.41 1.25
C GLY A 198 -13.06 2.19 0.03
N SER A 199 -13.18 1.47 -1.09
CA SER A 199 -13.66 1.96 -2.39
C SER A 199 -12.84 3.09 -3.03
N THR A 200 -11.63 3.36 -2.53
CA THR A 200 -10.72 4.34 -3.13
C THR A 200 -9.96 3.74 -4.31
N LYS A 201 -9.80 4.53 -5.36
CA LYS A 201 -9.05 4.20 -6.58
C LYS A 201 -7.78 5.03 -6.65
N ILE A 202 -6.63 4.37 -6.68
CA ILE A 202 -5.32 4.99 -6.86
C ILE A 202 -4.82 4.64 -8.26
N GLY A 203 -4.38 5.64 -9.01
CA GLY A 203 -3.84 5.50 -10.35
C GLY A 203 -2.53 4.72 -10.41
N GLN A 204 -1.97 4.62 -11.61
CA GLN A 204 -0.69 3.99 -11.91
C GLN A 204 0.49 4.89 -11.54
N TYR A 205 1.64 4.29 -11.24
CA TYR A 205 2.91 4.98 -10.95
C TYR A 205 2.81 6.03 -9.82
N CYS A 206 1.86 5.86 -8.89
CA CYS A 206 1.74 6.71 -7.72
C CYS A 206 2.79 6.33 -6.66
N GLN A 207 3.21 7.30 -5.87
CA GLN A 207 4.07 7.10 -4.71
C GLN A 207 3.37 7.64 -3.48
N ILE A 208 2.99 6.74 -2.55
CA ILE A 208 2.31 7.10 -1.31
C ILE A 208 3.31 7.00 -0.17
N GLY A 209 3.63 8.14 0.42
CA GLY A 209 4.60 8.25 1.51
C GLY A 209 4.12 7.58 2.80
N GLY A 210 5.08 7.28 3.67
CA GLY A 210 4.82 6.53 4.90
C GLY A 210 3.83 7.24 5.81
N ALA A 211 2.98 6.47 6.48
CA ALA A 211 1.91 6.93 7.35
C ALA A 211 0.92 7.93 6.70
N ALA A 212 0.83 7.98 5.36
CA ALA A 212 -0.22 8.74 4.70
C ALA A 212 -1.58 8.05 4.92
N VAL A 213 -2.63 8.86 5.06
CA VAL A 213 -4.01 8.40 5.24
C VAL A 213 -4.86 8.91 4.09
N ILE A 214 -5.55 8.00 3.40
CA ILE A 214 -6.42 8.32 2.27
C ILE A 214 -7.85 7.92 2.64
N ALA A 215 -8.77 8.88 2.62
CA ALA A 215 -10.18 8.65 2.91
C ALA A 215 -10.84 7.75 1.86
N GLY A 216 -12.04 7.26 2.16
CA GLY A 216 -12.76 6.30 1.32
C GLY A 216 -13.45 6.97 0.15
N HIS A 217 -13.78 6.17 -0.89
CA HIS A 217 -14.49 6.62 -2.09
C HIS A 217 -13.79 7.74 -2.87
N LEU A 218 -12.46 7.82 -2.79
CA LEU A 218 -11.69 8.83 -3.51
C LEU A 218 -11.15 8.27 -4.83
N THR A 219 -10.80 9.17 -5.75
CA THR A 219 -10.02 8.86 -6.95
C THR A 219 -8.74 9.68 -6.95
N ILE A 220 -7.59 9.03 -7.07
CA ILE A 220 -6.26 9.63 -7.17
C ILE A 220 -5.73 9.36 -8.58
N ALA A 221 -5.42 10.42 -9.33
CA ALA A 221 -4.89 10.34 -10.68
C ALA A 221 -3.52 9.65 -10.73
N ASP A 222 -3.14 9.20 -11.92
CA ASP A 222 -1.82 8.61 -12.18
C ASP A 222 -0.69 9.59 -11.84
N HIS A 223 0.50 9.05 -11.55
CA HIS A 223 1.72 9.81 -11.29
C HIS A 223 1.62 10.82 -10.13
N CYS A 224 0.74 10.56 -9.15
CA CYS A 224 0.68 11.35 -7.93
C CYS A 224 1.77 10.93 -6.93
N ILE A 225 2.40 11.90 -6.29
CA ILE A 225 3.30 11.71 -5.16
C ILE A 225 2.62 12.31 -3.93
N ILE A 226 2.18 11.46 -3.01
CA ILE A 226 1.62 11.86 -1.72
C ILE A 226 2.75 11.81 -0.70
N LEU A 227 3.11 12.95 -0.11
CA LEU A 227 4.18 12.97 0.90
C LEU A 227 3.75 12.25 2.19
N GLY A 228 4.75 11.79 2.95
CA GLY A 228 4.51 11.06 4.20
C GLY A 228 3.66 11.87 5.18
N THR A 229 2.85 11.16 5.98
CA THR A 229 1.91 11.71 6.98
C THR A 229 0.83 12.64 6.40
N ALA A 230 0.66 12.71 5.08
CA ALA A 230 -0.43 13.47 4.48
C ALA A 230 -1.79 12.79 4.69
N LEU A 231 -2.82 13.60 4.88
CA LEU A 231 -4.22 13.22 4.91
C LEU A 231 -4.88 13.68 3.61
N ILE A 232 -5.32 12.72 2.80
CA ILE A 232 -6.05 12.97 1.56
C ILE A 232 -7.53 12.75 1.82
N SER A 233 -8.30 13.84 1.86
CA SER A 233 -9.74 13.85 2.16
C SER A 233 -10.63 14.07 0.95
N HIS A 234 -10.06 14.33 -0.23
CA HIS A 234 -10.79 14.60 -1.47
C HIS A 234 -10.04 13.99 -2.66
N SER A 235 -10.75 13.74 -3.75
CA SER A 235 -10.16 13.21 -4.99
C SER A 235 -9.11 14.17 -5.56
N ILE A 236 -8.07 13.58 -6.16
CA ILE A 236 -6.98 14.28 -6.82
C ILE A 236 -7.04 13.91 -8.30
N HIS A 237 -7.36 14.89 -9.15
CA HIS A 237 -7.59 14.66 -10.59
C HIS A 237 -6.39 15.05 -11.47
N GLN A 238 -5.30 15.51 -10.87
CA GLN A 238 -4.12 15.96 -11.59
C GLN A 238 -2.88 15.26 -11.01
N ALA A 239 -1.93 14.91 -11.87
CA ALA A 239 -0.63 14.45 -11.42
C ALA A 239 0.10 15.58 -10.68
N GLY A 240 0.91 15.24 -9.69
CA GLY A 240 1.64 16.23 -8.91
C GLY A 240 2.11 15.71 -7.56
N VAL A 241 2.67 16.63 -6.77
CA VAL A 241 3.14 16.36 -5.40
C VAL A 241 2.18 17.00 -4.41
N TYR A 242 1.66 16.20 -3.47
CA TYR A 242 0.65 16.63 -2.50
C TYR A 242 1.13 16.41 -1.07
N SER A 243 0.79 17.34 -0.18
CA SER A 243 1.15 17.29 1.24
C SER A 243 0.10 17.99 2.08
N SER A 244 -0.10 17.51 3.30
CA SER A 244 -0.94 18.19 4.30
C SER A 244 -0.32 18.18 5.70
N ALA A 245 0.92 17.67 5.84
CA ALA A 245 1.58 17.55 7.12
C ALA A 245 2.31 18.85 7.48
N LEU A 246 2.28 19.22 8.76
CA LEU A 246 3.05 20.35 9.26
C LEU A 246 4.47 19.89 9.62
N PRO A 247 5.52 20.56 9.14
CA PRO A 247 6.88 20.25 9.55
C PRO A 247 7.05 20.37 11.07
N ALA A 248 7.92 19.52 11.62
CA ALA A 248 8.33 19.64 13.01
C ALA A 248 8.93 21.03 13.28
N SER A 249 8.62 21.60 14.44
CA SER A 249 9.20 22.87 14.89
C SER A 249 9.42 22.83 16.40
N ASP A 250 10.22 23.77 16.92
CA ASP A 250 10.40 23.96 18.36
C ASP A 250 9.05 23.92 19.10
N ALA A 251 8.97 23.16 20.20
CA ALA A 251 7.70 22.86 20.86
C ALA A 251 6.97 24.13 21.35
N LYS A 252 7.70 25.16 21.77
CA LYS A 252 7.10 26.43 22.21
C LYS A 252 6.54 27.19 21.00
N LYS A 253 7.28 27.25 19.89
CA LYS A 253 6.80 27.82 18.62
C LYS A 253 5.58 27.07 18.09
N TRP A 254 5.62 25.74 18.11
CA TRP A 254 4.52 24.89 17.67
C TRP A 254 3.24 25.13 18.47
N ARG A 255 3.29 25.06 19.81
CA ARG A 255 2.12 25.28 20.68
C ARG A 255 1.47 26.63 20.44
N ARG A 256 2.28 27.68 20.29
CA ARG A 256 1.78 29.03 19.98
C ARG A 256 1.07 29.09 18.63
N ASN A 257 1.61 28.43 17.61
CA ASN A 257 1.00 28.37 16.28
C ASN A 257 -0.28 27.51 16.28
N ALA A 258 -0.28 26.38 16.98
CA ALA A 258 -1.45 25.53 17.15
C ALA A 258 -2.61 26.30 17.81
N ALA A 259 -2.33 27.08 18.87
CA ALA A 259 -3.34 27.94 19.51
C ALA A 259 -3.87 29.06 18.60
N ARG A 260 -3.08 29.51 17.62
CA ARG A 260 -3.54 30.49 16.62
C ARG A 260 -4.39 29.85 15.54
N PHE A 261 -4.15 28.58 15.22
CA PHE A 261 -4.93 27.85 14.23
C PHE A 261 -6.41 27.75 14.64
N SER A 262 -6.70 27.51 15.94
CA SER A 262 -8.08 27.52 16.45
C SER A 262 -8.75 28.89 16.44
N LYS A 263 -7.99 29.96 16.19
CA LYS A 263 -8.45 31.36 16.12
C LYS A 263 -8.43 31.91 14.70
N LEU A 264 -8.19 31.07 13.70
CA LEU A 264 -8.00 31.51 12.32
C LEU A 264 -9.27 32.12 11.72
N ASP A 265 -10.44 31.57 12.06
CA ASP A 265 -11.73 32.11 11.61
C ASP A 265 -12.01 33.50 12.23
N GLU A 266 -11.85 33.64 13.54
CA GLU A 266 -11.96 34.94 14.24
C GLU A 266 -10.98 35.98 13.65
N LEU A 267 -9.75 35.56 13.31
CA LEU A 267 -8.78 36.43 12.66
C LEU A 267 -9.24 36.84 11.26
N HIS A 268 -9.76 35.92 10.46
CA HIS A 268 -10.29 36.21 9.13
C HIS A 268 -11.44 37.22 9.19
N GLN A 269 -12.40 37.03 10.11
CA GLN A 269 -13.51 37.96 10.32
C GLN A 269 -13.02 39.37 10.69
N ARG A 270 -12.02 39.47 11.57
CA ARG A 270 -11.40 40.75 11.95
C ARG A 270 -10.70 41.42 10.76
N VAL A 271 -10.01 40.66 9.90
CA VAL A 271 -9.39 41.21 8.69
C VAL A 271 -10.45 41.76 7.74
N VAL A 272 -11.53 41.01 7.48
CA VAL A 272 -12.65 41.48 6.64
C VAL A 272 -13.28 42.76 7.20
N GLN A 273 -13.45 42.85 8.53
CA GLN A 273 -13.97 44.07 9.16
C GLN A 273 -13.02 45.26 8.97
N LEU A 274 -11.72 45.07 9.20
CA LEU A 274 -10.70 46.12 9.03
C LEU A 274 -10.64 46.61 7.58
N GLU A 275 -10.72 45.72 6.60
CA GLU A 275 -10.75 46.07 5.17
C GLU A 275 -11.97 46.93 4.81
N ARG A 276 -13.14 46.62 5.37
CA ARG A 276 -14.36 47.43 5.19
C ARG A 276 -14.22 48.83 5.79
N GLU A 277 -13.70 48.94 7.00
CA GLU A 277 -13.48 50.23 7.68
C GLU A 277 -12.46 51.10 6.92
N LEU A 278 -11.37 50.50 6.42
CA LEU A 278 -10.37 51.17 5.58
C LEU A 278 -10.95 51.69 4.27
N ALA A 279 -11.81 50.90 3.59
CA ALA A 279 -12.45 51.35 2.36
C ALA A 279 -13.36 52.57 2.58
N VAL A 280 -14.08 52.63 3.71
CA VAL A 280 -14.90 53.79 4.09
C VAL A 280 -14.04 55.02 4.37
N LEU A 281 -12.91 54.86 5.06
CA LEU A 281 -11.99 55.96 5.37
C LEU A 281 -11.35 56.54 4.10
N ASN A 282 -10.90 55.69 3.17
CA ASN A 282 -10.28 56.14 1.92
C ASN A 282 -11.27 56.84 0.99
N ASN A 283 -12.54 56.41 0.95
CA ASN A 283 -13.57 57.10 0.17
C ASN A 283 -13.92 58.48 0.74
N LYS A 284 -13.80 58.69 2.05
CA LYS A 284 -13.97 60.02 2.65
C LYS A 284 -12.83 60.97 2.27
N HIS A 285 -11.60 60.48 2.17
CA HIS A 285 -10.44 61.29 1.78
C HIS A 285 -10.35 61.65 0.29
N HIS A 286 -11.16 61.05 -0.58
CA HIS A 286 -11.24 61.39 -2.01
C HIS A 286 -12.39 62.36 -2.35
N LEU A 287 -13.23 62.72 -1.38
CA LEU A 287 -14.35 63.64 -1.54
C LEU A 287 -14.08 65.03 -0.93
N ASP A 288 -12.91 65.20 -0.28
CA ASP A 288 -12.35 66.48 0.18
C ASP A 288 -11.17 66.88 -0.72
#